data_AF-A0A3P7MZV9-F1
#
_entry.id   AF-A0A3P7MZV9-F1
#
_cell.length_a   1.000
_cell.length_b   1.000
_cell.length_c   1.000
_cell.angle_alpha   90.00
_cell.angle_beta   90.00
_cell.angle_gamma   90.00
#
_symmetry.space_group_name_H-M   'P 1'
#
loop_
_entity.id
_entity.type
_entity.pdbx_description
1 polymer ?
#
loop_
_entity_poly.entity_id
_entity_poly.type
_entity_poly.pdbx_seq_one_letter_code
_entity_poly.pdbx_strand_id
1 'polypeptide(L)'
;MIMKAFQARPLAHLIEAKREREAKSAKMTTNAKLKRIDSIWGSGHGVLCLQINHSVSDEEAFVREAALIEALRLENLTNIKGGEWRGSSKVWTLPMKAQFGTYQLQRALGVLKMEGFRPIKPEALPESSPFHAPKKHT
;
A
#
# COMPACT_ATOMS: atom_id res chain seq x y z
N MET A 1 0.21 2.37 6.14
CA MET A 1 -0.72 2.42 4.99
C MET A 1 -0.62 1.09 4.26
N ILE A 2 -1.72 0.39 4.04
CA ILE A 2 -1.75 -0.80 3.18
C ILE A 2 -2.01 -0.30 1.76
N MET A 3 -1.13 -0.67 0.81
CA MET A 3 -1.31 -0.32 -0.60
C MET A 3 -1.93 -1.49 -1.34
N LYS A 4 -2.96 -1.21 -2.14
CA LYS A 4 -3.60 -2.20 -3.02
C LYS A 4 -2.55 -2.78 -3.98
N ALA A 5 -2.39 -4.09 -3.95
CA ALA A 5 -1.54 -4.80 -4.89
C ALA A 5 -2.29 -4.97 -6.23
N PHE A 6 -1.95 -4.16 -7.21
CA PHE A 6 -2.18 -4.48 -8.63
C PHE A 6 -0.81 -4.90 -9.19
N GLN A 7 -0.77 -6.01 -9.94
CA GLN A 7 0.40 -6.81 -10.34
C GLN A 7 1.60 -6.05 -10.98
N ALA A 8 1.54 -4.72 -11.15
CA ALA A 8 2.61 -3.91 -11.75
C ALA A 8 2.95 -2.62 -10.98
N ARG A 9 2.38 -2.33 -9.79
CA ARG A 9 2.45 -0.98 -9.21
C ARG A 9 2.71 -0.83 -7.70
N PRO A 10 3.58 -1.63 -7.03
CA PRO A 10 3.93 -1.39 -5.61
C PRO A 10 4.45 0.03 -5.36
N LEU A 11 5.10 0.63 -6.37
CA LEU A 11 5.77 1.92 -6.26
C LEU A 11 5.02 3.07 -6.95
N ALA A 12 3.88 2.83 -7.61
CA ALA A 12 3.26 3.86 -8.45
C ALA A 12 2.89 5.13 -7.66
N HIS A 13 2.39 4.98 -6.44
CA HIS A 13 2.09 6.13 -5.57
C HIS A 13 3.35 6.84 -5.06
N LEU A 14 4.45 6.12 -4.88
CA LEU A 14 5.73 6.71 -4.50
C LEU A 14 6.34 7.47 -5.67
N ILE A 15 6.31 6.92 -6.88
CA ILE A 15 6.77 7.59 -8.11
C ILE A 15 5.91 8.83 -8.39
N GLU A 16 4.59 8.72 -8.25
CA GLU A 16 3.68 9.87 -8.35
C GLU A 16 4.02 10.94 -7.31
N ALA A 17 4.28 10.53 -6.05
CA ALA A 17 4.65 11.48 -5.00
C ALA A 17 5.98 12.19 -5.29
N LYS A 18 7.01 11.48 -5.77
CA LYS A 18 8.29 12.08 -6.18
C LYS A 18 8.06 13.13 -7.27
N ARG A 19 7.38 12.75 -8.35
CA ARG A 19 7.12 13.64 -9.49
C ARG A 19 6.35 14.90 -9.09
N GLU A 20 5.27 14.74 -8.33
CA GLU A 20 4.42 15.87 -7.94
C GLU A 20 5.12 16.78 -6.90
N ARG A 21 6.05 16.24 -6.10
CA ARG A 21 6.92 17.00 -5.19
C ARG A 21 7.92 17.86 -5.97
N GLU A 22 8.59 17.28 -6.97
CA GLU A 22 9.55 17.99 -7.84
C GLU A 22 8.86 19.10 -8.65
N ALA A 23 7.66 18.82 -9.15
CA ALA A 23 6.83 19.80 -9.87
C ALA A 23 6.21 20.87 -8.95
N LYS A 24 6.39 20.79 -7.63
CA LYS A 24 5.74 21.65 -6.62
C LYS A 24 4.23 21.78 -6.85
N SER A 25 3.60 20.67 -7.22
CA SER A 25 2.20 20.61 -7.63
C SER A 25 1.25 20.82 -6.45
N ALA A 26 0.11 21.47 -6.70
CA ALA A 26 -0.98 21.60 -5.73
C ALA A 26 -1.55 20.23 -5.27
N LYS A 27 -1.26 19.14 -5.98
CA LYS A 27 -1.61 17.79 -5.53
C LYS A 27 -0.91 17.37 -4.24
N MET A 28 0.27 17.93 -3.94
CA MET A 28 0.98 17.67 -2.69
C MET A 28 0.20 18.11 -1.46
N THR A 29 -0.65 19.14 -1.59
CA THR A 29 -1.44 19.66 -0.47
C THR A 29 -2.88 19.14 -0.46
N THR A 30 -3.44 18.85 -1.63
CA THR A 30 -4.84 18.42 -1.79
C THR A 30 -5.05 16.92 -1.67
N ASN A 31 -4.05 16.09 -2.01
CA ASN A 31 -4.15 14.64 -1.90
C ASN A 31 -3.53 14.13 -0.59
N ALA A 32 -4.38 13.65 0.33
CA ALA A 32 -3.95 13.19 1.65
C ALA A 32 -2.88 12.09 1.62
N LYS A 33 -2.93 11.18 0.61
CA LYS A 33 -1.94 10.11 0.45
C LYS A 33 -0.57 10.67 0.07
N LEU A 34 -0.54 11.56 -0.92
CA LEU A 34 0.70 12.20 -1.38
C LEU A 34 1.30 13.08 -0.28
N LYS A 35 0.46 13.88 0.39
CA LYS A 35 0.85 14.68 1.56
C LYS A 35 1.48 13.85 2.66
N ARG A 36 0.96 12.64 2.92
CA ARG A 36 1.52 11.73 3.93
C ARG A 36 2.87 11.17 3.52
N ILE A 37 3.01 10.73 2.27
CA ILE A 37 4.30 10.26 1.72
C ILE A 37 5.34 11.37 1.82
N ASP A 38 4.99 12.58 1.38
CA ASP A 38 5.85 13.76 1.42
C ASP A 38 6.27 14.12 2.85
N SER A 39 5.34 14.07 3.81
CA SER A 39 5.62 14.29 5.24
C SER A 39 6.61 13.26 5.81
N ILE A 40 6.49 11.98 5.44
CA ILE A 40 7.43 10.94 5.88
C ILE A 40 8.82 11.27 5.34
N TRP A 41 8.94 11.57 4.05
CA TRP A 41 10.22 11.95 3.43
C TRP A 41 10.79 13.26 3.98
N GLY A 42 9.95 14.27 4.22
CA GLY A 42 10.34 15.54 4.81
C GLY A 42 10.89 15.41 6.23
N SER A 43 10.51 14.36 6.95
CA SER A 43 11.06 14.03 8.27
C SER A 43 12.37 13.22 8.23
N GLY A 44 12.95 12.99 7.04
CA GLY A 44 14.18 12.21 6.85
C GLY A 44 14.00 10.69 6.78
N HIS A 45 12.76 10.21 6.90
CA HIS A 45 12.41 8.79 6.85
C HIS A 45 12.04 8.34 5.44
N GLY A 46 12.00 7.02 5.19
CA GLY A 46 11.47 6.45 3.94
C GLY A 46 10.13 5.74 4.16
N VAL A 47 9.43 5.44 3.07
CA VAL A 47 8.18 4.66 3.11
C VAL A 47 8.49 3.18 2.95
N LEU A 48 8.05 2.36 3.89
CA LEU A 48 8.17 0.90 3.77
C LEU A 48 7.08 0.36 2.84
N CYS A 49 7.49 -0.41 1.82
CA CYS A 49 6.58 -1.13 0.94
C CYS A 49 6.81 -2.63 1.13
N LEU A 50 5.83 -3.33 1.71
CA LEU A 50 5.92 -4.76 1.97
C LEU A 50 5.02 -5.52 1.00
N GLN A 51 5.59 -6.42 0.21
CA GLN A 51 4.84 -7.28 -0.70
C GLN A 51 4.60 -8.64 -0.03
N ILE A 52 3.44 -8.80 0.61
CA ILE A 52 3.12 -10.00 1.41
C ILE A 52 2.51 -11.11 0.54
N ASN A 53 1.98 -10.78 -0.64
CA ASN A 53 1.30 -11.72 -1.54
C ASN A 53 1.81 -11.55 -2.97
N HIS A 54 2.09 -12.67 -3.64
CA HIS A 54 2.43 -12.73 -5.05
C HIS A 54 1.39 -13.58 -5.78
N SER A 55 1.06 -13.24 -7.02
CA SER A 55 0.23 -14.06 -7.91
C SER A 55 -1.16 -14.45 -7.36
N VAL A 56 -1.76 -13.61 -6.51
CA VAL A 56 -3.14 -13.82 -6.00
C VAL A 56 -4.18 -13.20 -6.94
N SER A 57 -5.38 -13.76 -6.95
CA SER A 57 -6.50 -13.18 -7.70
C SER A 57 -6.93 -11.84 -7.10
N ASP A 58 -7.63 -11.01 -7.88
CA ASP A 58 -8.18 -9.75 -7.38
C ASP A 58 -9.11 -9.98 -6.18
N GLU A 59 -9.98 -10.99 -6.28
CA GLU A 59 -10.92 -11.33 -5.21
C GLU A 59 -10.19 -11.70 -3.92
N GLU A 60 -9.17 -12.54 -4.01
CA GLU A 60 -8.34 -12.92 -2.89
C GLU A 60 -7.54 -11.74 -2.31
N ALA A 61 -7.04 -10.85 -3.17
CA ALA A 61 -6.33 -9.65 -2.73
C ALA A 61 -7.21 -8.75 -1.86
N PHE A 62 -8.50 -8.57 -2.23
CA PHE A 62 -9.46 -7.82 -1.43
C PHE A 62 -9.72 -8.46 -0.06
N VAL A 63 -9.90 -9.78 -0.02
CA VAL A 63 -10.12 -10.52 1.23
C VAL A 63 -8.91 -10.43 2.16
N ARG A 64 -7.70 -10.56 1.61
CA ARG A 64 -6.44 -10.43 2.36
C ARG A 64 -6.21 -9.01 2.88
N GLU A 65 -6.57 -7.99 2.10
CA GLU A 65 -6.54 -6.59 2.54
C GLU A 65 -7.55 -6.36 3.68
N ALA A 66 -8.77 -6.89 3.57
CA ALA A 66 -9.79 -6.84 4.62
C ALA A 66 -9.31 -7.46 5.93
N ALA A 67 -8.73 -8.66 5.85
CA ALA A 67 -8.20 -9.36 7.01
C ALA A 67 -7.07 -8.58 7.72
N LEU A 68 -6.16 -7.96 6.96
CA LEU A 68 -5.09 -7.12 7.53
C LEU A 68 -5.63 -5.84 8.17
N ILE A 69 -6.58 -5.17 7.52
CA ILE A 69 -7.21 -3.96 8.06
C ILE A 69 -7.98 -4.28 9.35
N GLU A 70 -8.73 -5.39 9.36
CA GLU A 70 -9.50 -5.81 10.54
C GLU A 70 -8.58 -6.19 11.71
N ALA A 71 -7.47 -6.88 11.44
CA ALA A 71 -6.50 -7.25 12.47
C ALA A 71 -5.73 -6.05 13.04
N LEU A 72 -5.36 -5.07 12.21
CA LEU A 72 -4.66 -3.86 12.65
C LEU A 72 -5.60 -2.80 13.21
N ARG A 73 -6.89 -2.86 12.88
CA ARG A 73 -7.93 -1.85 13.10
C ARG A 73 -7.69 -0.56 12.33
N LEU A 74 -8.78 0.05 11.85
CA LEU A 74 -8.73 1.28 11.06
C LEU A 74 -8.15 2.46 11.85
N GLU A 75 -8.37 2.54 13.15
CA GLU A 75 -7.83 3.58 14.03
C GLU A 75 -6.29 3.65 14.02
N ASN A 76 -5.63 2.53 13.70
CA ASN A 76 -4.17 2.44 13.59
C ASN A 76 -3.66 2.61 12.16
N LEU A 77 -4.57 2.87 11.20
CA LEU A 77 -4.28 2.96 9.78
C LEU A 77 -4.72 4.32 9.21
N THR A 78 -4.10 4.71 8.11
CA THR A 78 -4.52 5.89 7.33
C THR A 78 -5.50 5.51 6.20
N ASN A 79 -6.05 4.29 6.26
CA ASN A 79 -7.00 3.79 5.29
C ASN A 79 -8.35 4.49 5.50
N ILE A 80 -8.95 5.02 4.43
CA ILE A 80 -10.22 5.77 4.50
C ILE A 80 -11.39 4.81 4.79
N LYS A 81 -11.31 3.58 4.31
CA LYS A 81 -12.34 2.56 4.45
C LYS A 81 -11.76 1.25 4.92
N GLY A 82 -12.62 0.43 5.54
CA GLY A 82 -12.36 -0.98 5.80
C GLY A 82 -12.08 -1.75 4.50
N GLY A 83 -11.50 -2.93 4.62
CA GLY A 83 -11.36 -3.81 3.47
C GLY A 83 -12.65 -4.55 3.15
N GLU A 84 -12.67 -5.19 1.99
CA GLU A 84 -13.87 -5.80 1.41
C GLU A 84 -13.77 -7.33 1.46
N TRP A 85 -14.66 -7.96 2.23
CA TRP A 85 -14.82 -9.41 2.25
C TRP A 85 -15.60 -9.88 1.00
N ARG A 86 -15.07 -10.87 0.27
CA ARG A 86 -15.62 -11.34 -1.03
C ARG A 86 -15.80 -12.85 -1.08
N GLY A 87 -16.61 -13.32 -2.03
CA GLY A 87 -16.92 -14.73 -2.21
C GLY A 87 -17.43 -15.40 -0.92
N SER A 88 -16.95 -16.61 -0.67
CA SER A 88 -17.29 -17.40 0.53
C SER A 88 -16.83 -16.75 1.84
N SER A 89 -15.87 -15.82 1.80
CA SER A 89 -15.40 -15.13 3.02
C SER A 89 -16.41 -14.14 3.60
N LYS A 90 -17.46 -13.78 2.84
CA LYS A 90 -18.55 -12.92 3.32
C LYS A 90 -19.31 -13.53 4.50
N VAL A 91 -19.44 -14.86 4.53
CA VAL A 91 -20.17 -15.61 5.57
C VAL A 91 -19.27 -16.07 6.71
N TRP A 92 -17.98 -15.70 6.71
CA TRP A 92 -17.08 -16.05 7.81
C TRP A 92 -17.49 -15.37 9.10
N THR A 93 -17.43 -16.14 10.19
CA THR A 93 -17.65 -15.63 11.55
C THR A 93 -16.51 -14.70 11.97
N LEU A 94 -16.75 -13.87 12.98
CA LEU A 94 -15.71 -12.97 13.51
C LEU A 94 -14.44 -13.74 13.97
N PRO A 95 -14.54 -14.90 14.66
CA PRO A 95 -13.35 -15.69 14.98
C PRO A 95 -12.56 -16.15 13.75
N MET A 96 -13.23 -16.57 12.68
CA MET A 96 -12.56 -16.99 11.44
C MET A 96 -11.81 -15.82 10.79
N LYS A 97 -12.44 -14.64 10.74
CA LYS A 97 -11.81 -13.42 10.21
C LYS A 97 -10.60 -12.99 11.05
N ALA A 98 -10.72 -13.04 12.37
CA ALA A 98 -9.63 -12.74 13.29
C ALA A 98 -8.46 -13.73 13.16
N GLN A 99 -8.75 -15.02 13.04
CA GLN A 99 -7.72 -16.05 12.83
C GLN A 99 -6.99 -15.83 11.50
N PHE A 100 -7.72 -15.55 10.42
CA PHE A 100 -7.11 -15.27 9.12
C PHE A 100 -6.32 -13.97 9.11
N GLY A 101 -6.81 -12.91 9.78
CA GLY A 101 -6.07 -11.66 9.97
C GLY A 101 -4.76 -11.87 10.73
N THR A 102 -4.78 -12.67 11.79
CA THR A 102 -3.58 -13.05 12.57
C THR A 102 -2.56 -13.78 11.69
N TYR A 103 -3.02 -14.75 10.90
CA TYR A 103 -2.17 -15.45 9.94
C TYR A 103 -1.54 -14.49 8.91
N GLN A 104 -2.31 -13.51 8.41
CA GLN A 104 -1.79 -12.50 7.49
C GLN A 104 -0.71 -11.61 8.14
N LEU A 105 -0.86 -11.25 9.42
CA LEU A 105 0.16 -10.53 10.17
C LEU A 105 1.43 -11.36 10.40
N GLN A 106 1.28 -12.65 10.72
CA GLN A 106 2.42 -13.56 10.85
C GLN A 106 3.21 -13.66 9.53
N ARG A 107 2.51 -13.75 8.40
CA ARG A 107 3.14 -13.72 7.07
C ARG A 107 3.85 -12.39 6.80
N ALA A 108 3.21 -11.27 7.12
CA ALA A 108 3.82 -9.95 6.98
C ALA A 108 5.12 -9.83 7.80
N LEU A 109 5.10 -10.31 9.05
CA LEU A 109 6.29 -10.36 9.90
C LEU A 109 7.38 -11.25 9.30
N GLY A 110 7.02 -12.39 8.73
CA GLY A 110 7.95 -13.28 8.03
C GLY A 110 8.66 -12.57 6.88
N VAL A 111 7.91 -11.90 6.00
CA VAL A 111 8.49 -11.12 4.89
C VAL A 111 9.38 -10.00 5.43
N LEU A 112 8.93 -9.27 6.45
CA LEU A 112 9.71 -8.19 7.05
C LEU A 112 11.03 -8.68 7.66
N LYS A 113 11.05 -9.85 8.29
CA LYS A 113 12.27 -10.47 8.83
C LYS A 113 13.24 -10.88 7.72
N MET A 114 12.72 -11.38 6.60
CA MET A 114 13.53 -11.84 5.47
C MET A 114 14.08 -10.69 4.62
N GLU A 115 13.24 -9.71 4.29
CA GLU A 115 13.64 -8.55 3.47
C GLU A 115 14.38 -7.50 4.31
N GLY A 116 14.07 -7.42 5.60
CA GLY A 116 14.52 -6.36 6.49
C GLY A 116 13.75 -5.05 6.28
N PHE A 117 14.02 -4.07 7.14
CA PHE A 117 13.47 -2.73 6.98
C PHE A 117 14.23 -2.00 5.88
N ARG A 118 13.60 -1.88 4.70
CA ARG A 118 14.14 -1.11 3.56
C ARG A 118 13.22 0.07 3.21
N PRO A 119 13.25 1.16 3.98
CA PRO A 119 12.43 2.34 3.69
C PRO A 119 12.84 2.98 2.37
N ILE A 120 11.88 3.26 1.51
CA ILE A 120 12.10 3.85 0.19
C ILE A 120 12.06 5.37 0.32
N LYS A 121 13.18 6.00 -0.03
CA LYS A 121 13.32 7.46 -0.12
C LYS A 121 13.17 7.93 -1.57
N PRO A 122 12.92 9.23 -1.82
CA PRO A 122 12.76 9.75 -3.17
C PRO A 122 13.92 9.41 -4.10
N GLU A 123 15.16 9.41 -3.59
CA GLU A 123 16.38 9.22 -4.37
C GLU A 123 16.51 7.78 -4.90
N ALA A 124 15.82 6.82 -4.28
CA ALA A 124 15.80 5.42 -4.69
C ALA A 124 14.73 5.10 -5.75
N LEU A 125 13.90 6.09 -6.12
CA LEU A 125 12.80 5.91 -7.08
C LEU A 125 13.19 6.35 -8.49
N PRO A 126 12.71 5.65 -9.54
CA PRO A 126 12.95 6.06 -10.92
C PRO A 126 12.22 7.38 -11.24
N GLU A 127 12.74 8.11 -12.23
CA GLU A 127 12.19 9.38 -12.73
C GLU A 127 10.78 9.24 -13.34
N SER A 128 10.50 8.08 -13.95
CA SER A 128 9.19 7.79 -14.53
C SER A 128 8.77 6.35 -14.24
N SER A 129 7.45 6.14 -14.15
CA SER A 129 6.90 4.80 -14.05
C SER A 129 7.00 4.12 -15.42
N PRO A 130 7.64 2.93 -15.54
CA PRO A 130 7.71 2.22 -16.83
C PRO A 130 6.32 1.80 -17.33
N PHE A 131 5.28 1.92 -16.51
CA PHE A 131 3.90 1.56 -16.81
C PHE A 131 2.99 2.76 -17.12
N HIS A 132 3.55 3.97 -17.21
CA HIS A 132 2.79 5.17 -17.58
C HIS A 132 3.59 6.01 -18.58
N ALA A 133 3.43 5.71 -19.87
CA ALA A 133 3.81 6.65 -20.92
C ALA A 133 2.93 7.91 -20.80
N PRO A 134 3.48 9.12 -20.94
CA PRO A 134 2.67 10.33 -20.97
C PRO A 134 1.67 10.25 -22.13
N LYS A 135 0.38 10.47 -21.84
CA LYS A 135 -0.60 10.71 -22.90
C LYS A 135 -0.16 12.01 -23.60
N LYS A 136 0.35 11.88 -24.83
CA LYS A 136 0.53 13.03 -25.72
C LYS A 136 -0.86 13.61 -25.96
N HIS A 137 -1.11 14.80 -25.42
CA HIS A 137 -2.23 15.61 -25.88
C HIS A 137 -1.83 16.17 -27.24
N THR A 138 -2.36 15.56 -28.30
CA THR A 138 -2.54 16.20 -29.61
C THR A 138 -3.82 17.01 -29.60
#